data_AF-A0AAE2BZW7-F1
#
_entry.id   AF-A0AAE2BZW7-F1
#
_cell.length_a   1.000
_cell.length_b   1.000
_cell.length_c   1.000
_cell.angle_alpha   90.00
_cell.angle_beta   90.00
_cell.angle_gamma   90.00
#
_symmetry.space_group_name_H-M   'P 1'
#
loop_
_entity.id
_entity.type
_entity.pdbx_description
1 polymer ?
#
loop_
_entity_poly.entity_id
_entity_poly.type
_entity_poly.pdbx_seq_one_letter_code
_entity_poly.pdbx_strand_id
1 'polypeptide(L)'
;MLSSKMSPSGSFFNPAWSSSLSMNSSSTAIRRSMVEEHTIDSNAFRWRGRSDGDGISAAARNIWIDHCALSHCTDGLIDAILGSTAITISNSYFTHHDEVMLLGHNDKYLADSGMQVTIAFNHFGEGLVQRMPRCRRGYIHVVNNDFTEWQMYAIGGSANPTINSQGNRYMAPMDPNAKEVTKRVETDEREWSDWNWRTDGDIMVNGAFFVPSGEGLSMQYAKASSVEPKSAALIDQLTMNAGVLGGPRDNSVSISYGGGATTGATSYGGGGSSSGGNSGGGGDGDFFGMHSETQTVYRIGKLSGLRITGSTSSQPWANQ
;
A
#
# COMPACT_ATOMS: atom_id res chain seq x y z
N MET A 1 -23.37 50.58 -11.60
CA MET A 1 -24.35 49.62 -11.03
C MET A 1 -24.51 48.47 -12.01
N LEU A 2 -24.00 47.29 -11.69
CA LEU A 2 -24.64 46.00 -11.95
C LEU A 2 -23.76 44.91 -11.36
N SER A 3 -24.26 44.33 -10.28
CA SER A 3 -23.75 43.15 -9.61
C SER A 3 -24.32 41.93 -10.32
N SER A 4 -23.48 40.95 -10.64
CA SER A 4 -23.93 39.57 -10.78
C SER A 4 -22.95 38.65 -10.04
N LYS A 5 -23.44 38.08 -8.94
CA LYS A 5 -22.82 36.99 -8.19
C LYS A 5 -22.76 35.75 -9.10
N MET A 6 -21.57 35.22 -9.34
CA MET A 6 -21.39 33.84 -9.80
C MET A 6 -21.30 32.92 -8.57
N SER A 7 -22.28 32.05 -8.42
CA SER A 7 -22.26 30.90 -7.52
C SER A 7 -21.20 29.89 -7.99
N PRO A 8 -20.37 29.30 -7.11
CA PRO A 8 -19.62 28.11 -7.46
C PRO A 8 -20.58 26.92 -7.42
N SER A 9 -20.91 26.36 -8.58
CA SER A 9 -21.55 25.05 -8.68
C SER A 9 -20.54 24.00 -8.21
N GLY A 10 -20.61 23.64 -6.93
CA GLY A 10 -20.00 22.42 -6.41
C GLY A 10 -20.70 21.23 -7.04
N SER A 11 -19.98 20.47 -7.87
CA SER A 11 -20.42 19.17 -8.32
C SER A 11 -20.25 18.19 -7.16
N PHE A 12 -21.34 17.91 -6.46
CA PHE A 12 -21.51 16.69 -5.68
C PHE A 12 -21.37 15.50 -6.66
N PHE A 13 -20.38 14.65 -6.45
CA PHE A 13 -20.19 13.43 -7.22
C PHE A 13 -20.90 12.27 -6.54
N ASN A 14 -21.71 11.55 -7.32
CA ASN A 14 -22.52 10.40 -6.94
C ASN A 14 -21.65 9.12 -6.98
N PRO A 15 -21.60 8.26 -5.94
CA PRO A 15 -20.76 7.06 -5.92
C PRO A 15 -21.52 5.89 -6.56
N ALA A 16 -21.48 5.78 -7.89
CA ALA A 16 -22.04 4.63 -8.59
C ALA A 16 -21.44 4.46 -10.01
N TRP A 17 -20.11 4.56 -10.15
CA TRP A 17 -19.40 4.14 -11.36
C TRP A 17 -18.02 3.64 -10.95
N SER A 18 -17.78 2.33 -11.04
CA SER A 18 -16.44 1.77 -10.95
C SER A 18 -15.70 2.04 -12.26
N SER A 19 -14.52 2.65 -12.18
CA SER A 19 -13.69 2.94 -13.35
C SER A 19 -12.22 2.76 -13.01
N SER A 20 -11.50 1.98 -13.81
CA SER A 20 -10.04 1.84 -13.70
C SER A 20 -9.33 3.16 -13.97
N LEU A 21 -8.18 3.37 -13.33
CA LEU A 21 -7.37 4.56 -13.49
C LEU A 21 -6.04 4.26 -14.19
N SER A 22 -5.73 5.04 -15.24
CA SER A 22 -4.40 5.12 -15.83
C SER A 22 -3.74 6.48 -15.57
N MET A 23 -2.50 6.50 -15.11
CA MET A 23 -1.69 7.69 -14.83
C MET A 23 -0.46 7.76 -15.77
N ASN A 24 -0.38 8.80 -16.61
CA ASN A 24 0.73 8.99 -17.56
C ASN A 24 1.49 10.32 -17.39
N SER A 25 2.82 10.22 -17.44
CA SER A 25 3.87 11.22 -17.80
C SER A 25 3.82 12.67 -17.27
N SER A 26 3.02 13.02 -16.26
CA SER A 26 3.09 14.34 -15.60
C SER A 26 3.21 14.21 -14.08
N SER A 27 4.17 14.94 -13.51
CA SER A 27 4.69 14.76 -12.15
C SER A 27 3.74 15.23 -11.05
N THR A 28 3.65 14.38 -10.01
CA THR A 28 2.86 14.50 -8.76
C THR A 28 1.39 14.11 -8.91
N ALA A 29 1.08 12.87 -8.54
CA ALA A 29 -0.29 12.41 -8.34
C ALA A 29 -0.47 11.96 -6.89
N ILE A 30 -1.41 12.58 -6.19
CA ILE A 30 -1.81 12.21 -4.82
C ILE A 30 -3.25 11.73 -4.90
N ARG A 31 -3.51 10.47 -4.57
CA ARG A 31 -4.86 9.95 -4.35
C ARG A 31 -5.05 9.66 -2.87
N ARG A 32 -6.17 10.13 -2.34
CA ARG A 32 -6.60 9.92 -0.95
C ARG A 32 -8.07 9.50 -0.96
N SER A 33 -8.41 8.44 -0.22
CA SER A 33 -9.78 8.05 0.13
C SER A 33 -10.63 7.62 -1.09
N MET A 34 -10.44 6.39 -1.57
CA MET A 34 -11.29 5.77 -2.60
C MET A 34 -11.56 4.29 -2.30
N VAL A 35 -12.77 3.83 -2.62
CA VAL A 35 -13.11 2.41 -2.74
C VAL A 35 -13.12 2.07 -4.24
N GLU A 36 -12.34 1.08 -4.67
CA GLU A 36 -12.45 0.49 -6.01
C GLU A 36 -12.82 -0.98 -5.86
N GLU A 37 -14.04 -1.31 -6.28
CA GLU A 37 -14.60 -2.65 -6.37
C GLU A 37 -15.03 -2.86 -7.83
N HIS A 38 -14.53 -3.91 -8.47
CA HIS A 38 -14.85 -4.32 -9.85
C HIS A 38 -14.49 -3.32 -10.96
N THR A 39 -13.43 -3.57 -11.71
CA THR A 39 -13.20 -2.95 -13.02
C THR A 39 -13.98 -3.70 -14.11
N ILE A 40 -14.49 -2.99 -15.11
CA ILE A 40 -15.07 -3.61 -16.31
C ILE A 40 -14.02 -3.51 -17.43
N ASP A 41 -13.53 -4.65 -17.94
CA ASP A 41 -12.77 -4.67 -19.21
C ASP A 41 -13.71 -4.23 -20.33
N SER A 42 -13.53 -3.00 -20.80
CA SER A 42 -14.31 -2.45 -21.88
C SER A 42 -13.56 -2.65 -23.20
N ASN A 43 -14.02 -3.61 -24.02
CA ASN A 43 -13.88 -3.55 -25.48
C ASN A 43 -14.75 -2.41 -26.10
N ALA A 44 -15.09 -1.37 -25.35
CA ALA A 44 -15.95 -0.28 -25.77
C ALA A 44 -15.14 0.94 -26.26
N PHE A 45 -15.15 1.07 -27.58
CA PHE A 45 -14.79 2.22 -28.42
C PHE A 45 -14.90 3.61 -27.74
N ARG A 46 -13.76 4.29 -27.56
CA ARG A 46 -13.41 5.71 -27.92
C ARG A 46 -12.52 6.41 -26.87
N TRP A 47 -11.28 6.69 -27.27
CA TRP A 47 -10.37 7.73 -26.77
C TRP A 47 -9.85 7.67 -25.33
N ARG A 48 -9.91 6.51 -24.67
CA ARG A 48 -9.00 6.17 -23.56
C ARG A 48 -8.16 4.98 -24.00
N GLY A 49 -6.86 4.98 -23.69
CA GLY A 49 -6.02 3.82 -23.95
C GLY A 49 -6.67 2.56 -23.36
N ARG A 50 -6.48 1.41 -24.02
CA ARG A 50 -6.90 0.13 -23.46
C ARG A 50 -6.30 0.00 -22.05
N SER A 51 -7.16 -0.22 -21.07
CA SER A 51 -6.78 -0.56 -19.70
C SER A 51 -6.97 -2.06 -19.57
N ASP A 52 -5.99 -2.76 -19.03
CA ASP A 52 -6.02 -4.22 -18.91
C ASP A 52 -6.97 -4.69 -17.79
N GLY A 53 -7.51 -3.73 -17.02
CA GLY A 53 -8.45 -4.00 -15.94
C GLY A 53 -7.85 -3.85 -14.56
N ASP A 54 -6.73 -3.13 -14.44
CA ASP A 54 -6.15 -2.80 -13.14
C ASP A 54 -7.00 -1.76 -12.40
N GLY A 55 -7.02 -1.81 -11.07
CA GLY A 55 -7.55 -0.69 -10.27
C GLY A 55 -6.78 0.60 -10.57
N ILE A 56 -5.46 0.56 -10.31
CA ILE A 56 -4.55 1.67 -10.54
C ILE A 56 -3.36 1.22 -11.41
N SER A 57 -3.25 1.78 -12.61
CA SER A 57 -2.10 1.61 -13.50
C SER A 57 -1.29 2.91 -13.61
N ALA A 58 0.03 2.82 -13.38
CA ALA A 58 0.93 3.95 -13.30
C ALA A 58 2.20 3.78 -14.14
N ALA A 59 2.46 4.79 -14.98
CA ALA A 59 3.69 4.97 -15.75
C ALA A 59 4.22 6.41 -15.54
N ALA A 60 4.53 6.74 -14.28
CA ALA A 60 4.84 8.10 -13.85
C ALA A 60 5.81 8.15 -12.64
N ARG A 61 6.20 9.37 -12.23
CA ARG A 61 7.07 9.61 -11.07
C ARG A 61 6.37 10.46 -10.00
N ASN A 62 6.80 10.33 -8.74
CA ASN A 62 6.24 11.04 -7.59
C ASN A 62 4.75 10.68 -7.39
N ILE A 63 4.50 9.41 -7.10
CA ILE A 63 3.15 8.85 -6.96
C ILE A 63 2.90 8.60 -5.48
N TRP A 64 1.75 9.05 -4.98
CA TRP A 64 1.29 8.72 -3.64
C TRP A 64 -0.13 8.15 -3.68
N ILE A 65 -0.23 6.87 -3.32
CA ILE A 65 -1.48 6.14 -3.14
C ILE A 65 -1.69 5.99 -1.64
N ASP A 66 -2.74 6.60 -1.11
CA ASP A 66 -2.98 6.66 0.34
C ASP A 66 -4.45 6.45 0.70
N HIS A 67 -4.71 5.69 1.76
CA HIS A 67 -6.08 5.47 2.24
C HIS A 67 -7.05 4.98 1.15
N CYS A 68 -6.60 4.02 0.34
CA CYS A 68 -7.45 3.34 -0.64
C CYS A 68 -7.94 2.00 -0.07
N ALA A 69 -9.15 1.58 -0.43
CA ALA A 69 -9.58 0.19 -0.30
C ALA A 69 -9.73 -0.39 -1.71
N LEU A 70 -8.90 -1.39 -2.05
CA LEU A 70 -8.88 -2.01 -3.38
C LEU A 70 -9.16 -3.51 -3.26
N SER A 71 -10.08 -4.02 -4.07
CA SER A 71 -10.42 -5.44 -4.14
C SER A 71 -11.06 -5.79 -5.49
N HIS A 72 -11.12 -7.08 -5.83
CA HIS A 72 -11.93 -7.60 -6.96
C HIS A 72 -11.75 -6.87 -8.32
N CYS A 73 -10.55 -6.37 -8.63
CA CYS A 73 -10.25 -5.88 -9.99
C CYS A 73 -10.16 -7.04 -10.99
N THR A 74 -10.16 -6.74 -12.28
CA THR A 74 -10.15 -7.74 -13.35
C THR A 74 -8.76 -8.34 -13.53
N ASP A 75 -7.72 -7.51 -13.51
CA ASP A 75 -6.33 -7.93 -13.65
C ASP A 75 -5.58 -7.72 -12.32
N GLY A 76 -4.79 -6.66 -12.15
CA GLY A 76 -4.13 -6.32 -10.87
C GLY A 76 -4.84 -5.24 -10.05
N LEU A 77 -4.47 -5.05 -8.78
CA LEU A 77 -4.94 -3.85 -8.03
C LEU A 77 -4.07 -2.63 -8.34
N ILE A 78 -2.74 -2.78 -8.27
CA ILE A 78 -1.78 -1.71 -8.53
C ILE A 78 -0.66 -2.17 -9.43
N ASP A 79 -0.55 -1.55 -10.60
CA ASP A 79 0.54 -1.76 -11.55
C ASP A 79 1.37 -0.49 -11.70
N ALA A 80 2.65 -0.56 -11.34
CA ALA A 80 3.61 0.52 -11.53
C ALA A 80 4.75 0.06 -12.43
N ILE A 81 4.78 0.57 -13.66
CA ILE A 81 5.61 0.03 -14.74
C ILE A 81 6.34 1.15 -15.49
N LEU A 82 7.11 0.79 -16.52
CA LEU A 82 7.73 1.71 -17.48
C LEU A 82 8.59 2.82 -16.84
N GLY A 83 9.46 2.45 -15.91
CA GLY A 83 10.39 3.38 -15.26
C GLY A 83 9.74 4.27 -14.21
N SER A 84 8.57 3.88 -13.70
CA SER A 84 7.94 4.57 -12.59
C SER A 84 8.85 4.61 -11.36
N THR A 85 8.85 5.71 -10.60
CA THR A 85 9.75 5.86 -9.45
C THR A 85 9.25 6.92 -8.47
N ALA A 86 9.86 6.97 -7.27
CA ALA A 86 9.42 7.81 -6.16
C ALA A 86 7.94 7.56 -5.84
N ILE A 87 7.62 6.30 -5.53
CA ILE A 87 6.26 5.83 -5.25
C ILE A 87 6.13 5.58 -3.74
N THR A 88 5.05 6.07 -3.15
CA THR A 88 4.62 5.68 -1.80
C THR A 88 3.21 5.11 -1.86
N ILE A 89 3.03 3.92 -1.31
CA ILE A 89 1.74 3.26 -1.15
C ILE A 89 1.53 3.08 0.34
N SER A 90 0.57 3.81 0.90
CA SER A 90 0.40 3.87 2.34
C SER A 90 -1.03 3.80 2.84
N ASN A 91 -1.20 3.35 4.09
CA ASN A 91 -2.47 3.33 4.81
C ASN A 91 -3.64 2.74 4.00
N SER A 92 -3.37 1.81 3.09
CA SER A 92 -4.39 1.25 2.20
C SER A 92 -4.75 -0.16 2.64
N TYR A 93 -5.98 -0.56 2.32
CA TYR A 93 -6.52 -1.88 2.63
C TYR A 93 -6.75 -2.66 1.35
N PHE A 94 -6.16 -3.86 1.27
CA PHE A 94 -6.23 -4.73 0.11
C PHE A 94 -6.88 -6.06 0.52
N THR A 95 -7.87 -6.52 -0.25
CA THR A 95 -8.53 -7.83 0.01
C THR A 95 -8.99 -8.50 -1.28
N HIS A 96 -9.30 -9.79 -1.19
CA HIS A 96 -10.03 -10.57 -2.20
C HIS A 96 -9.52 -10.39 -3.64
N HIS A 97 -8.24 -10.70 -3.87
CA HIS A 97 -7.64 -10.52 -5.18
C HIS A 97 -6.41 -11.41 -5.38
N ASP A 98 -6.19 -11.87 -6.62
CA ASP A 98 -5.05 -12.75 -6.93
C ASP A 98 -3.75 -11.94 -7.05
N GLU A 99 -3.73 -10.95 -7.94
CA GLU A 99 -2.53 -10.21 -8.35
C GLU A 99 -2.49 -8.79 -7.75
N VAL A 100 -2.07 -8.68 -6.48
CA VAL A 100 -2.23 -7.41 -5.74
C VAL A 100 -1.44 -6.25 -6.34
N MET A 101 -0.12 -6.39 -6.47
CA MET A 101 0.74 -5.26 -6.84
C MET A 101 1.93 -5.71 -7.70
N LEU A 102 2.02 -5.19 -8.93
CA LEU A 102 3.14 -5.41 -9.83
C LEU A 102 4.04 -4.16 -9.91
N LEU A 103 5.30 -4.31 -9.53
CA LEU A 103 6.30 -3.25 -9.60
C LEU A 103 7.36 -3.62 -10.65
N GLY A 104 7.21 -3.07 -11.85
CA GLY A 104 7.98 -3.41 -13.05
C GLY A 104 7.38 -4.59 -13.80
N HIS A 105 7.22 -4.45 -15.13
CA HIS A 105 6.47 -5.40 -15.98
C HIS A 105 7.34 -6.44 -16.71
N ASN A 106 8.61 -6.13 -16.94
CA ASN A 106 9.48 -6.92 -17.82
C ASN A 106 10.89 -7.03 -17.23
N ASP A 107 11.33 -8.27 -17.05
CA ASP A 107 12.65 -8.61 -16.51
C ASP A 107 13.80 -7.95 -17.26
N LYS A 108 13.65 -7.60 -18.54
CA LYS A 108 14.68 -6.97 -19.38
C LYS A 108 14.58 -5.44 -19.46
N TYR A 109 13.59 -4.82 -18.83
CA TYR A 109 13.38 -3.37 -18.92
C TYR A 109 14.29 -2.61 -17.94
N LEU A 110 15.48 -2.23 -18.43
CA LEU A 110 16.54 -1.68 -17.57
C LEU A 110 16.19 -0.38 -16.84
N ALA A 111 15.26 0.43 -17.38
CA ALA A 111 14.85 1.68 -16.74
C ALA A 111 14.17 1.47 -15.38
N ASP A 112 13.59 0.30 -15.12
CA ASP A 112 13.02 -0.04 -13.80
C ASP A 112 14.11 -0.19 -12.72
N SER A 113 15.40 -0.25 -13.08
CA SER A 113 16.49 -0.25 -12.10
C SER A 113 16.57 1.06 -11.28
N GLY A 114 15.98 2.15 -11.79
CA GLY A 114 15.82 3.42 -11.07
C GLY A 114 14.55 3.53 -10.24
N MET A 115 13.69 2.49 -10.23
CA MET A 115 12.45 2.48 -9.46
C MET A 115 12.75 2.48 -7.96
N GLN A 116 12.08 3.35 -7.22
CA GLN A 116 12.08 3.39 -5.76
C GLN A 116 10.65 3.44 -5.25
N VAL A 117 10.30 2.47 -4.41
CA VAL A 117 8.95 2.32 -3.85
C VAL A 117 9.02 2.15 -2.33
N THR A 118 8.17 2.86 -1.60
CA THR A 118 7.89 2.63 -0.18
C THR A 118 6.45 2.13 -0.02
N ILE A 119 6.29 0.96 0.60
CA ILE A 119 4.99 0.34 0.93
C ILE A 119 4.90 0.36 2.45
N ALA A 120 4.02 1.21 3.01
CA ALA A 120 4.01 1.48 4.44
C ALA A 120 2.62 1.54 5.07
N PHE A 121 2.44 0.94 6.25
CA PHE A 121 1.21 1.04 7.04
C PHE A 121 -0.05 0.48 6.34
N ASN A 122 0.14 -0.36 5.33
CA ASN A 122 -0.98 -1.00 4.65
C ASN A 122 -1.44 -2.23 5.43
N HIS A 123 -2.70 -2.58 5.23
CA HIS A 123 -3.26 -3.85 5.68
C HIS A 123 -3.55 -4.70 4.44
N PHE A 124 -2.80 -5.79 4.28
CA PHE A 124 -3.02 -6.83 3.30
C PHE A 124 -3.86 -7.93 3.97
N GLY A 125 -5.18 -7.83 3.75
CA GLY A 125 -6.18 -8.62 4.46
C GLY A 125 -6.49 -9.94 3.79
N GLU A 126 -7.69 -10.46 4.08
CA GLU A 126 -8.13 -11.77 3.62
C GLU A 126 -8.28 -11.88 2.09
N GLY A 127 -8.24 -13.13 1.61
CA GLY A 127 -8.53 -13.44 0.21
C GLY A 127 -7.46 -12.99 -0.77
N LEU A 128 -6.27 -12.59 -0.31
CA LEU A 128 -5.14 -12.25 -1.17
C LEU A 128 -4.32 -13.50 -1.54
N VAL A 129 -3.99 -13.66 -2.82
CA VAL A 129 -3.22 -14.84 -3.27
C VAL A 129 -1.72 -14.54 -3.30
N GLN A 130 -1.31 -13.49 -4.00
CA GLN A 130 0.10 -13.19 -4.26
C GLN A 130 0.39 -11.71 -4.55
N ARG A 131 1.67 -11.40 -4.76
CA ARG A 131 2.18 -10.11 -5.25
C ARG A 131 1.93 -8.93 -4.31
N MET A 132 2.31 -9.05 -3.04
CA MET A 132 2.21 -7.99 -2.04
C MET A 132 3.60 -7.47 -1.57
N PRO A 133 4.49 -6.96 -2.44
CA PRO A 133 4.41 -6.81 -3.90
C PRO A 133 5.06 -7.97 -4.68
N ARG A 134 4.91 -7.98 -6.01
CA ARG A 134 5.87 -8.63 -6.93
C ARG A 134 6.75 -7.60 -7.61
N CYS A 135 8.05 -7.69 -7.38
CA CYS A 135 9.03 -6.68 -7.82
C CYS A 135 9.93 -7.16 -8.94
N ARG A 136 10.34 -6.23 -9.80
CA ARG A 136 11.41 -6.43 -10.77
C ARG A 136 12.37 -5.26 -10.72
N ARG A 137 13.67 -5.56 -10.51
CA ARG A 137 14.72 -4.55 -10.39
C ARG A 137 14.39 -3.54 -9.27
N GLY A 138 15.02 -2.37 -9.29
CA GLY A 138 14.70 -1.27 -8.39
C GLY A 138 14.94 -1.56 -6.91
N TYR A 139 14.49 -0.61 -6.09
CA TYR A 139 14.55 -0.68 -4.63
C TYR A 139 13.16 -0.55 -4.02
N ILE A 140 12.79 -1.51 -3.19
CA ILE A 140 11.48 -1.56 -2.54
C ILE A 140 11.65 -1.67 -1.04
N HIS A 141 11.09 -0.71 -0.31
CA HIS A 141 10.99 -0.74 1.14
C HIS A 141 9.58 -1.12 1.56
N VAL A 142 9.43 -2.29 2.17
CA VAL A 142 8.19 -2.80 2.75
C VAL A 142 8.30 -2.63 4.26
N VAL A 143 7.58 -1.66 4.81
CA VAL A 143 7.76 -1.24 6.20
C VAL A 143 6.47 -1.09 6.98
N ASN A 144 6.40 -1.71 8.16
CA ASN A 144 5.25 -1.64 9.06
C ASN A 144 3.88 -1.91 8.41
N ASN A 145 3.80 -2.91 7.54
CA ASN A 145 2.54 -3.41 6.99
C ASN A 145 2.08 -4.65 7.78
N ASP A 146 0.78 -4.92 7.72
CA ASP A 146 0.16 -6.11 8.28
C ASP A 146 -0.25 -7.06 7.15
N PHE A 147 0.25 -8.29 7.15
CA PHE A 147 -0.05 -9.31 6.15
C PHE A 147 -0.79 -10.47 6.78
N THR A 148 -1.97 -10.77 6.25
CA THR A 148 -2.86 -11.81 6.75
C THR A 148 -3.11 -12.86 5.68
N GLU A 149 -2.69 -14.10 5.96
CA GLU A 149 -3.11 -15.32 5.27
C GLU A 149 -3.07 -15.28 3.72
N TRP A 150 -1.91 -14.94 3.16
CA TRP A 150 -1.68 -15.08 1.71
C TRP A 150 -1.87 -16.54 1.26
N GLN A 151 -2.36 -16.77 0.03
CA GLN A 151 -2.60 -18.14 -0.45
C GLN A 151 -1.41 -18.75 -1.19
N MET A 152 -0.46 -17.95 -1.69
CA MET A 152 0.71 -18.45 -2.42
C MET A 152 2.03 -17.87 -1.89
N TYR A 153 2.19 -16.56 -1.86
CA TYR A 153 3.32 -15.86 -1.22
C TYR A 153 2.94 -14.40 -0.94
N ALA A 154 3.58 -13.77 0.03
CA ALA A 154 3.40 -12.33 0.26
C ALA A 154 4.28 -11.51 -0.67
N ILE A 155 5.61 -11.58 -0.51
CA ILE A 155 6.56 -10.78 -1.27
C ILE A 155 7.27 -11.64 -2.30
N GLY A 156 7.31 -11.20 -3.56
CA GLY A 156 8.01 -11.92 -4.60
C GLY A 156 8.74 -11.04 -5.59
N GLY A 157 9.45 -11.66 -6.52
CA GLY A 157 10.13 -10.93 -7.58
C GLY A 157 10.96 -11.77 -8.52
N SER A 158 11.37 -11.13 -9.60
CA SER A 158 12.31 -11.63 -10.62
C SER A 158 13.24 -10.52 -11.07
N ALA A 159 14.33 -10.83 -11.78
CA ALA A 159 15.29 -9.83 -12.28
C ALA A 159 15.96 -8.94 -11.21
N ASN A 160 16.39 -9.54 -10.09
CA ASN A 160 17.22 -8.91 -9.06
C ASN A 160 16.69 -7.58 -8.48
N PRO A 161 15.48 -7.56 -7.90
CA PRO A 161 15.03 -6.43 -7.09
C PRO A 161 15.75 -6.41 -5.74
N THR A 162 16.02 -5.22 -5.22
CA THR A 162 16.45 -5.05 -3.82
C THR A 162 15.21 -4.85 -2.94
N ILE A 163 14.99 -5.76 -2.00
CA ILE A 163 13.83 -5.75 -1.11
C ILE A 163 14.29 -5.57 0.33
N ASN A 164 13.82 -4.48 0.95
CA ASN A 164 13.99 -4.18 2.34
C ASN A 164 12.67 -4.42 3.08
N SER A 165 12.55 -5.48 3.88
CA SER A 165 11.41 -5.71 4.76
C SER A 165 11.75 -5.30 6.19
N GLN A 166 11.00 -4.36 6.78
CA GLN A 166 11.24 -3.94 8.17
C GLN A 166 9.97 -3.73 9.00
N GLY A 167 9.96 -4.27 10.21
CA GLY A 167 8.91 -4.00 11.19
C GLY A 167 7.48 -4.40 10.77
N ASN A 168 7.32 -5.29 9.78
CA ASN A 168 6.04 -5.82 9.34
C ASN A 168 5.56 -6.97 10.24
N ARG A 169 4.29 -7.33 10.15
CA ARG A 169 3.75 -8.58 10.70
C ARG A 169 3.31 -9.50 9.55
N TYR A 170 3.81 -10.72 9.55
CA TYR A 170 3.44 -11.77 8.60
C TYR A 170 2.72 -12.90 9.31
N MET A 171 1.40 -12.97 9.17
CA MET A 171 0.60 -14.08 9.67
C MET A 171 0.33 -15.06 8.55
N ALA A 172 1.10 -16.17 8.53
CA ALA A 172 0.93 -17.20 7.51
C ALA A 172 -0.46 -17.87 7.61
N PRO A 173 -1.01 -18.33 6.47
CA PRO A 173 -2.23 -19.14 6.44
C PRO A 173 -2.03 -20.48 7.16
N MET A 174 -3.12 -21.23 7.39
CA MET A 174 -3.03 -22.58 7.98
C MET A 174 -2.35 -23.60 7.07
N ASP A 175 -2.37 -23.41 5.75
CA ASP A 175 -1.73 -24.30 4.79
C ASP A 175 -0.21 -24.42 5.06
N PRO A 176 0.33 -25.62 5.34
CA PRO A 176 1.76 -25.82 5.56
C PRO A 176 2.61 -25.51 4.33
N ASN A 177 2.05 -25.47 3.13
CA ASN A 177 2.78 -25.17 1.90
C ASN A 177 2.92 -23.67 1.61
N ALA A 178 2.21 -22.81 2.36
CA ALA A 178 2.19 -21.37 2.17
C ALA A 178 2.80 -20.61 3.37
N LYS A 179 3.84 -21.19 3.99
CA LYS A 179 4.52 -20.58 5.15
C LYS A 179 5.65 -19.62 4.78
N GLU A 180 6.25 -19.79 3.61
CA GLU A 180 7.30 -18.88 3.15
C GLU A 180 6.68 -17.55 2.71
N VAL A 181 7.14 -16.45 3.32
CA VAL A 181 6.73 -15.08 2.97
C VAL A 181 7.20 -14.72 1.56
N THR A 182 8.39 -15.22 1.19
CA THR A 182 9.15 -14.84 0.00
C THR A 182 8.94 -15.79 -1.17
N LYS A 183 8.95 -15.28 -2.41
CA LYS A 183 9.01 -16.11 -3.62
C LYS A 183 9.89 -15.50 -4.71
N ARG A 184 10.96 -16.21 -5.07
CA ARG A 184 11.77 -15.90 -6.27
C ARG A 184 11.12 -16.60 -7.46
N VAL A 185 10.62 -15.81 -8.40
CA VAL A 185 9.80 -16.31 -9.50
C VAL A 185 10.71 -16.77 -10.64
N GLU A 186 10.53 -18.01 -11.09
CA GLU A 186 11.20 -18.59 -12.28
C GLU A 186 12.73 -18.42 -12.29
N THR A 187 13.36 -18.44 -11.12
CA THR A 187 14.79 -18.17 -10.98
C THR A 187 15.45 -19.27 -10.14
N ASP A 188 16.57 -19.82 -10.63
CA ASP A 188 17.35 -20.81 -9.90
C ASP A 188 18.04 -20.20 -8.68
N GLU A 189 18.20 -20.99 -7.61
CA GLU A 189 18.85 -20.54 -6.36
C GLU A 189 20.25 -19.97 -6.55
N ARG A 190 21.01 -20.53 -7.51
CA ARG A 190 22.34 -20.03 -7.86
C ARG A 190 22.33 -18.62 -8.47
N GLU A 191 21.20 -18.19 -9.00
CA GLU A 191 21.05 -16.88 -9.62
C GLU A 191 20.50 -15.84 -8.64
N TRP A 192 19.59 -16.24 -7.73
CA TRP A 192 18.97 -15.31 -6.79
C TRP A 192 19.68 -15.19 -5.44
N SER A 193 20.62 -16.09 -5.10
CA SER A 193 21.36 -16.06 -3.83
C SER A 193 22.05 -14.71 -3.57
N ASP A 194 22.43 -14.02 -4.64
CA ASP A 194 23.14 -12.73 -4.59
C ASP A 194 22.17 -11.53 -4.57
N TRP A 195 20.87 -11.77 -4.71
CA TRP A 195 19.87 -10.71 -4.66
C TRP A 195 19.69 -10.21 -3.23
N ASN A 196 19.59 -8.91 -3.07
CA ASN A 196 19.53 -8.29 -1.74
C ASN A 196 18.10 -8.26 -1.21
N TRP A 197 17.71 -9.32 -0.50
CA TRP A 197 16.41 -9.42 0.18
C TRP A 197 16.65 -9.56 1.67
N ARG A 198 16.25 -8.55 2.44
CA ARG A 198 16.46 -8.52 3.89
C ARG A 198 15.15 -8.40 4.65
N THR A 199 15.16 -8.94 5.87
CA THR A 199 14.13 -8.80 6.89
C THR A 199 14.78 -8.27 8.16
N ASP A 200 14.17 -7.30 8.83
CA ASP A 200 14.68 -6.68 10.06
C ASP A 200 13.54 -6.19 10.96
N GLY A 201 13.44 -6.72 12.18
CA GLY A 201 12.36 -6.37 13.12
C GLY A 201 10.96 -6.84 12.72
N ASP A 202 10.82 -7.66 11.69
CA ASP A 202 9.55 -8.28 11.29
C ASP A 202 9.10 -9.34 12.31
N ILE A 203 7.79 -9.47 12.54
CA ILE A 203 7.19 -10.54 13.35
C ILE A 203 6.59 -11.60 12.43
N MET A 204 7.02 -12.84 12.62
CA MET A 204 6.50 -14.01 11.91
C MET A 204 5.52 -14.76 12.80
N VAL A 205 4.28 -14.95 12.34
CA VAL A 205 3.19 -15.59 13.08
C VAL A 205 2.73 -16.84 12.33
N ASN A 206 2.24 -17.83 13.07
CA ASN A 206 1.71 -19.10 12.53
C ASN A 206 2.71 -19.89 11.65
N GLY A 207 3.98 -19.86 12.03
CA GLY A 207 5.04 -20.57 11.31
C GLY A 207 5.49 -19.88 10.01
N ALA A 208 5.09 -18.62 9.78
CA ALA A 208 5.67 -17.81 8.72
C ALA A 208 7.19 -17.77 8.82
N PHE A 209 7.88 -17.70 7.69
CA PHE A 209 9.31 -17.41 7.67
C PHE A 209 9.70 -16.66 6.42
N PHE A 210 10.74 -15.83 6.54
CA PHE A 210 11.34 -15.09 5.45
C PHE A 210 12.71 -15.69 5.15
N VAL A 211 12.99 -16.00 3.89
CA VAL A 211 14.32 -16.46 3.47
C VAL A 211 15.09 -15.25 2.95
N PRO A 212 16.09 -14.71 3.68
CA PRO A 212 16.90 -13.59 3.20
C PRO A 212 17.98 -14.04 2.19
N SER A 213 18.53 -13.08 1.45
CA SER A 213 19.62 -13.31 0.49
C SER A 213 20.47 -12.05 0.31
N GLY A 214 21.64 -12.20 -0.32
CA GLY A 214 22.59 -11.11 -0.55
C GLY A 214 23.37 -10.69 0.70
N GLU A 215 24.07 -9.55 0.62
CA GLU A 215 25.07 -9.15 1.62
C GLU A 215 24.47 -8.54 2.90
N GLY A 216 23.14 -8.38 2.98
CA GLY A 216 22.43 -7.80 4.15
C GLY A 216 22.69 -6.31 4.43
N LEU A 217 23.77 -5.73 3.88
CA LEU A 217 24.27 -4.37 4.10
C LEU A 217 24.49 -3.61 2.78
N SER A 218 23.56 -3.71 1.84
CA SER A 218 23.63 -2.94 0.59
C SER A 218 23.63 -1.43 0.87
N MET A 219 24.57 -0.68 0.28
CA MET A 219 24.57 0.80 0.29
C MET A 219 23.24 1.40 -0.20
N GLN A 220 22.43 0.63 -0.94
CA GLN A 220 21.11 1.06 -1.39
C GLN A 220 20.14 1.26 -0.23
N TYR A 221 20.23 0.48 0.86
CA TYR A 221 19.37 0.64 2.04
C TYR A 221 19.62 2.00 2.72
N ALA A 222 20.88 2.42 2.85
CA ALA A 222 21.25 3.69 3.48
C ALA A 222 21.01 4.92 2.60
N LYS A 223 20.89 4.74 1.28
CA LYS A 223 20.68 5.83 0.30
C LYS A 223 19.21 6.06 -0.05
N ALA A 224 18.34 5.10 0.25
CA ALA A 224 16.92 5.22 -0.06
C ALA A 224 16.24 6.21 0.91
N SER A 225 15.58 7.22 0.35
CA SER A 225 14.71 8.10 1.14
C SER A 225 13.44 7.34 1.50
N SER A 226 13.29 6.92 2.75
CA SER A 226 12.08 6.28 3.24
C SER A 226 11.82 6.59 4.72
N VAL A 227 10.77 6.01 5.29
CA VAL A 227 10.40 6.15 6.70
C VAL A 227 11.22 5.18 7.56
N GLU A 228 11.59 5.62 8.76
CA GLU A 228 12.23 4.74 9.75
C GLU A 228 11.23 3.70 10.28
N PRO A 229 11.63 2.42 10.40
CA PRO A 229 10.75 1.37 10.87
C PRO A 229 10.41 1.54 12.35
N LYS A 230 9.13 1.37 12.69
CA LYS A 230 8.65 1.21 14.06
C LYS A 230 8.64 -0.26 14.45
N SER A 231 8.54 -0.56 15.74
CA SER A 231 8.40 -1.95 16.21
C SER A 231 7.14 -2.60 15.63
N ALA A 232 7.29 -3.81 15.12
CA ALA A 232 6.18 -4.63 14.64
C ALA A 232 5.14 -4.95 15.74
N ALA A 233 5.50 -4.80 17.02
CA ALA A 233 4.55 -4.93 18.14
C ALA A 233 3.45 -3.85 18.10
N LEU A 234 3.65 -2.75 17.38
CA LEU A 234 2.67 -1.68 17.22
C LEU A 234 1.82 -1.84 15.95
N ILE A 235 1.94 -2.94 15.20
CA ILE A 235 1.28 -3.09 13.90
C ILE A 235 -0.23 -2.82 13.97
N ASP A 236 -0.92 -3.36 14.98
CA ASP A 236 -2.36 -3.10 15.15
C ASP A 236 -2.67 -1.59 15.24
N GLN A 237 -1.85 -0.80 15.94
CA GLN A 237 -2.02 0.65 16.03
C GLN A 237 -1.60 1.37 14.75
N LEU A 238 -0.59 0.87 14.04
CA LEU A 238 -0.08 1.49 12.83
C LEU A 238 -1.00 1.29 11.63
N THR A 239 -1.71 0.17 11.56
CA THR A 239 -2.59 -0.18 10.43
C THR A 239 -4.08 -0.09 10.76
N MET A 240 -4.47 0.29 12.00
CA MET A 240 -5.89 0.39 12.41
C MET A 240 -6.76 1.32 11.55
N ASN A 241 -6.14 2.27 10.83
CA ASN A 241 -6.83 3.22 9.96
C ASN A 241 -6.59 2.94 8.48
N ALA A 242 -6.05 1.78 8.13
CA ALA A 242 -5.85 1.40 6.73
C ALA A 242 -7.20 1.32 6.00
N GLY A 243 -7.23 1.79 4.75
CA GLY A 243 -8.44 1.84 3.93
C GLY A 243 -9.04 3.25 3.85
N VAL A 244 -10.32 3.33 3.47
CA VAL A 244 -10.97 4.62 3.20
C VAL A 244 -11.29 5.37 4.48
N LEU A 245 -10.84 6.63 4.55
CA LEU A 245 -11.18 7.53 5.63
C LEU A 245 -12.70 7.70 5.78
N GLY A 246 -13.23 7.42 6.97
CA GLY A 246 -14.64 7.65 7.31
C GLY A 246 -15.63 6.59 6.83
N GLY A 247 -15.16 5.47 6.26
CA GLY A 247 -16.02 4.33 5.90
C GLY A 247 -16.46 3.47 7.09
N PRO A 248 -17.51 2.64 6.94
CA PRO A 248 -17.88 1.63 7.93
C PRO A 248 -16.72 0.66 8.16
N ARG A 249 -16.37 0.41 9.42
CA ARG A 249 -15.26 -0.48 9.82
C ARG A 249 -15.78 -1.91 9.94
N ASP A 250 -15.08 -2.87 9.36
CA ASP A 250 -15.31 -4.28 9.67
C ASP A 250 -14.58 -4.65 10.97
N ASN A 251 -15.15 -4.23 12.10
CA ASN A 251 -14.62 -4.55 13.43
C ASN A 251 -15.13 -5.93 13.88
N SER A 252 -14.59 -7.00 13.28
CA SER A 252 -14.80 -8.37 13.77
C SER A 252 -13.71 -8.84 14.74
N VAL A 253 -12.66 -8.05 14.99
CA VAL A 253 -11.59 -8.40 15.94
C VAL A 253 -11.80 -7.67 17.28
N SER A 254 -12.36 -8.37 18.25
CA SER A 254 -12.34 -7.95 19.65
C SER A 254 -10.91 -8.04 20.19
N ILE A 255 -10.24 -6.90 20.37
CA ILE A 255 -8.98 -6.82 21.11
C ILE A 255 -9.31 -7.01 22.61
N SER A 256 -9.11 -8.22 23.11
CA SER A 256 -9.14 -8.50 24.55
C SER A 256 -7.79 -8.11 25.15
N TYR A 257 -7.76 -7.03 25.93
CA TYR A 257 -6.63 -6.73 26.82
C TYR A 257 -6.64 -7.74 27.97
N GLY A 258 -5.88 -8.83 27.82
CA GLY A 258 -5.65 -9.81 28.86
C GLY A 258 -4.76 -9.26 29.98
N GLY A 259 -5.33 -8.43 30.85
CA GLY A 259 -4.76 -8.12 32.16
C GLY A 259 -4.95 -9.32 33.08
N GLY A 260 -3.86 -9.97 33.47
CA GLY A 260 -3.87 -11.10 34.38
C GLY A 260 -4.41 -10.74 35.77
N ALA A 261 -5.39 -11.49 36.23
CA ALA A 261 -5.67 -11.70 37.65
C ALA A 261 -6.20 -13.12 37.84
N THR A 262 -5.41 -13.95 38.51
CA THR A 262 -5.81 -15.22 39.07
C THR A 262 -6.74 -14.99 40.26
N THR A 263 -7.95 -15.54 40.23
CA THR A 263 -8.63 -16.15 41.39
C THR A 263 -9.88 -16.87 40.91
N GLY A 264 -10.01 -18.13 41.28
CA GLY A 264 -11.11 -19.00 40.85
C GLY A 264 -12.36 -18.83 41.70
N ALA A 265 -13.51 -19.11 41.10
CA ALA A 265 -14.64 -19.82 41.70
C ALA A 265 -15.64 -20.24 40.62
N THR A 266 -16.04 -21.51 40.70
CA THR A 266 -17.13 -22.20 39.99
C THR A 266 -18.50 -21.54 40.17
N SER A 267 -19.35 -21.51 39.12
CA SER A 267 -20.72 -22.06 39.17
C SER A 267 -21.45 -22.02 37.80
N TYR A 268 -22.29 -23.04 37.60
CA TYR A 268 -23.24 -23.31 36.51
C TYR A 268 -24.32 -22.24 36.29
N GLY A 269 -24.83 -22.16 35.05
CA GLY A 269 -26.28 -22.08 34.80
C GLY A 269 -26.81 -21.05 33.78
N GLY A 270 -27.47 -21.58 32.72
CA GLY A 270 -28.77 -21.08 32.24
C GLY A 270 -28.78 -19.98 31.18
N GLY A 271 -29.34 -20.29 30.01
CA GLY A 271 -29.56 -19.35 28.90
C GLY A 271 -30.71 -18.36 29.08
N GLY A 272 -30.84 -17.46 28.11
CA GLY A 272 -31.98 -16.54 28.01
C GLY A 272 -31.71 -15.36 27.08
N SER A 273 -32.16 -15.46 25.84
CA SER A 273 -32.30 -14.35 24.90
C SER A 273 -33.26 -13.29 25.44
N SER A 274 -32.88 -12.01 25.41
CA SER A 274 -33.87 -10.93 25.30
C SER A 274 -33.26 -9.64 24.73
N SER A 275 -33.94 -9.18 23.69
CA SER A 275 -33.92 -7.86 23.07
C SER A 275 -34.50 -6.78 23.99
N GLY A 276 -33.95 -5.56 23.92
CA GLY A 276 -34.63 -4.36 24.41
C GLY A 276 -33.65 -3.24 24.77
N GLY A 277 -33.62 -2.18 23.96
CA GLY A 277 -32.80 -1.00 24.24
C GLY A 277 -33.38 -0.08 25.32
N ASN A 278 -32.57 0.85 25.82
CA ASN A 278 -32.75 2.31 25.67
C ASN A 278 -31.82 3.11 26.62
N SER A 279 -31.32 4.23 26.10
CA SER A 279 -30.93 5.50 26.75
C SER A 279 -30.15 5.58 28.08
N GLY A 280 -28.98 6.23 28.00
CA GLY A 280 -28.76 7.54 28.63
C GLY A 280 -28.12 7.58 30.02
N GLY A 281 -27.08 8.40 30.16
CA GLY A 281 -26.59 8.89 31.46
C GLY A 281 -25.07 8.92 31.55
N GLY A 282 -24.50 10.12 31.66
CA GLY A 282 -23.06 10.36 31.69
C GLY A 282 -22.35 9.97 33.00
N GLY A 283 -21.03 10.03 32.94
CA GLY A 283 -20.12 9.83 34.07
C GLY A 283 -18.69 10.04 33.62
N ASP A 284 -18.12 11.17 34.01
CA ASP A 284 -16.75 11.62 33.78
C ASP A 284 -15.67 10.72 34.42
N GLY A 285 -14.45 10.80 33.87
CA GLY A 285 -13.19 10.31 34.44
C GLY A 285 -12.59 9.13 33.64
N ASP A 286 -11.41 9.14 33.05
CA ASP A 286 -10.24 10.01 33.22
C ASP A 286 -9.50 10.11 31.87
N PHE A 287 -9.55 11.31 31.28
CA PHE A 287 -8.76 11.66 30.09
C PHE A 287 -7.32 11.92 30.52
N PHE A 288 -6.52 10.86 30.63
CA PHE A 288 -5.07 11.00 30.75
C PHE A 288 -4.53 11.58 29.44
N GLY A 289 -4.12 12.85 29.53
CA GLY A 289 -3.65 13.69 28.44
C GLY A 289 -2.64 13.01 27.52
N MET A 290 -3.10 12.69 26.31
CA MET A 290 -2.22 12.87 25.14
C MET A 290 -2.17 14.37 24.88
N HIS A 291 -1.09 14.98 25.35
CA HIS A 291 -0.63 16.25 24.82
C HIS A 291 -0.73 16.21 23.30
N SER A 292 -1.50 17.14 22.76
CA SER A 292 -1.51 17.47 21.34
C SER A 292 -0.13 18.01 20.98
N GLU A 293 0.84 17.13 20.78
CA GLU A 293 1.97 17.45 19.93
C GLU A 293 1.38 17.56 18.53
N THR A 294 1.19 18.81 18.12
CA THR A 294 1.04 19.21 16.73
C THR A 294 1.94 18.34 15.89
N GLN A 295 1.36 17.41 15.13
CA GLN A 295 2.05 16.83 14.01
C GLN A 295 2.45 18.01 13.13
N THR A 296 3.74 18.33 13.15
CA THR A 296 4.35 19.26 12.21
C THR A 296 4.10 18.67 10.84
N VAL A 297 3.03 19.13 10.19
CA VAL A 297 2.81 18.92 8.78
C VAL A 297 3.98 19.59 8.09
N TYR A 298 4.94 18.79 7.61
CA TYR A 298 5.87 19.27 6.61
C TYR A 298 5.07 19.52 5.33
N ARG A 299 4.41 20.68 5.25
CA ARG A 299 4.08 21.31 3.99
C ARG A 299 5.43 21.56 3.33
N ILE A 300 5.81 20.73 2.37
CA ILE A 300 6.82 21.12 1.40
C ILE A 300 6.27 22.39 0.74
N GLY A 301 6.88 23.51 1.14
CA GLY A 301 6.51 24.84 0.72
C GLY A 301 6.52 24.91 -0.80
N LYS A 302 5.46 25.49 -1.33
CA LYS A 302 5.34 25.91 -2.72
C LYS A 302 6.51 26.85 -3.03
N LEU A 303 7.60 26.34 -3.61
CA LEU A 303 8.60 27.21 -4.25
C LEU A 303 8.01 27.67 -5.59
N SER A 304 7.18 28.72 -5.50
CA SER A 304 6.88 29.56 -6.65
C SER A 304 8.09 30.43 -6.95
N GLY A 305 8.62 30.31 -8.17
CA GLY A 305 9.40 31.38 -8.80
C GLY A 305 10.84 31.04 -9.15
N LEU A 306 11.03 30.34 -10.27
CA LEU A 306 12.11 30.69 -11.21
C LEU A 306 11.64 30.37 -12.63
N ARG A 307 11.21 31.40 -13.37
CA ARG A 307 11.11 31.33 -14.83
C ARG A 307 12.52 31.33 -15.38
N ILE A 308 12.99 30.19 -15.89
CA ILE A 308 14.07 30.20 -16.88
C ILE A 308 13.40 30.34 -18.24
N THR A 309 13.47 31.54 -18.82
CA THR A 309 13.13 31.76 -20.23
C THR A 309 14.27 31.21 -21.08
N GLY A 310 14.12 30.00 -21.60
CA GLY A 310 14.99 29.47 -22.65
C GLY A 310 14.53 30.01 -24.00
N SER A 311 15.28 30.94 -24.57
CA SER A 311 15.15 31.40 -25.95
C SER A 311 15.49 30.26 -26.91
N THR A 312 14.55 29.89 -27.79
CA THR A 312 14.82 29.04 -28.95
C THR A 312 15.63 29.84 -29.98
N SER A 313 16.92 29.53 -30.14
CA SER A 313 17.68 29.90 -31.33
C SER A 313 17.83 28.66 -32.22
N SER A 314 16.99 28.58 -33.24
CA SER A 314 17.19 27.73 -34.41
C SER A 314 18.36 28.25 -35.23
N GLN A 315 19.36 27.42 -35.52
CA GLN A 315 20.23 27.61 -36.68
C GLN A 315 20.22 26.35 -37.56
N PRO A 316 20.09 26.51 -38.89
CA PRO A 316 20.03 25.42 -39.84
C PRO A 316 21.43 24.94 -40.26
N TRP A 317 21.50 23.65 -40.57
CA TRP A 317 22.63 22.99 -41.21
C TRP A 317 22.67 23.33 -42.71
N ALA A 318 23.85 23.65 -43.22
CA ALA A 318 24.15 23.62 -44.65
C ALA A 318 25.61 23.20 -44.88
N ASN A 319 25.74 22.09 -45.60
CA ASN A 319 26.81 21.62 -46.48
C ASN A 319 28.21 21.31 -45.91
N GLN A 320 28.52 20.01 -45.80
CA GLN A 320 29.32 19.28 -46.81
C GLN A 320 28.72 17.90 -47.03
#